data_AF-A0A8T3ZLC6-F1
#
_entry.id   AF-A0A8T3ZLC6-F1
#
_cell.length_a   1.000
_cell.length_b   1.000
_cell.length_c   1.000
_cell.angle_alpha   90.00
_cell.angle_beta   90.00
_cell.angle_gamma   90.00
#
_symmetry.space_group_name_H-M   'P 1'
#
loop_
_entity.id
_entity.type
_entity.pdbx_description
1 polymer ?
#
loop_
_entity_poly.entity_id
_entity_poly.type
_entity_poly.pdbx_seq_one_letter_code
_entity_poly.pdbx_strand_id
1 'polypeptide(L)'
;MTYAILDCYTDEPAGLGVPPYLGTYPRYIYGYLKKQFPNEKIYYFTIDDLRLWKKWGMKDPNENLPKSKTTNITVYNLTKHHQKIAEILSDETTEIIVILGVHVPGKYLSAMPGTLKEVTPLIADLPCKKVLTGPAIFGTQLFGGQFTERIDKTVFETRAYNFNFAEIASLSLEGTEIVEQIPWMKMLEIETGKGCNVGKCSFCTEPLKSKVLYRN
;
A
#
# COMPACT_ATOMS: atom_id res chain seq x y z
N MET A 1 -18.68 7.39 7.81
CA MET A 1 -17.30 6.96 8.10
C MET A 1 -16.46 7.22 6.86
N THR A 2 -15.17 7.52 6.98
CA THR A 2 -14.30 7.65 5.79
C THR A 2 -13.26 6.56 5.80
N TYR A 3 -12.96 5.97 4.65
CA TYR A 3 -11.86 5.02 4.51
C TYR A 3 -10.74 5.62 3.69
N ALA A 4 -9.50 5.48 4.17
CA ALA A 4 -8.32 5.91 3.45
C ALA A 4 -7.37 4.72 3.28
N ILE A 5 -7.15 4.29 2.04
CA ILE A 5 -6.09 3.33 1.73
C ILE A 5 -4.80 4.13 1.62
N LEU A 6 -3.82 3.80 2.46
CA LEU A 6 -2.46 4.31 2.35
C LEU A 6 -1.56 3.20 1.79
N ASP A 7 -1.30 3.25 0.49
CA ASP A 7 -0.41 2.31 -0.18
C ASP A 7 1.04 2.73 -0.03
N CYS A 8 1.79 1.97 0.77
CA CYS A 8 3.22 2.18 0.95
C CYS A 8 4.07 1.38 -0.03
N TYR A 9 3.45 0.87 -1.09
CA TYR A 9 3.97 -0.04 -2.10
C TYR A 9 4.35 -1.39 -1.51
N THR A 10 3.91 -2.46 -2.16
CA THR A 10 4.23 -3.84 -1.78
C THR A 10 5.13 -4.44 -2.82
N ASP A 11 6.39 -4.71 -2.49
CA ASP A 11 7.29 -5.44 -3.37
C ASP A 11 7.58 -6.82 -2.79
N GLU A 12 7.09 -7.83 -3.49
CA GLU A 12 7.20 -9.20 -3.10
C GLU A 12 7.46 -10.11 -4.30
N PRO A 13 7.91 -11.36 -4.07
CA PRO A 13 8.24 -12.25 -5.17
C PRO A 13 7.05 -12.56 -6.09
N ALA A 14 5.84 -12.42 -5.57
CA ALA A 14 4.59 -12.66 -6.28
C ALA A 14 4.03 -11.42 -7.00
N GLY A 15 4.53 -10.21 -6.71
CA GLY A 15 4.01 -8.95 -7.25
C GLY A 15 4.88 -7.77 -6.86
N LEU A 16 5.14 -6.86 -7.81
CA LEU A 16 6.06 -5.75 -7.62
C LEU A 16 5.39 -4.59 -6.87
N GLY A 17 4.09 -4.35 -7.10
CA GLY A 17 3.24 -3.36 -6.40
C GLY A 17 3.81 -1.94 -6.24
N VAL A 18 4.86 -1.60 -7.00
CA VAL A 18 5.57 -0.32 -6.98
C VAL A 18 5.34 0.35 -8.33
N PRO A 19 5.06 1.67 -8.39
CA PRO A 19 4.85 2.40 -9.63
C PRO A 19 5.92 2.08 -10.70
N PRO A 20 5.52 1.84 -11.96
CA PRO A 20 4.17 2.03 -12.50
C PRO A 20 3.18 0.89 -12.20
N TYR A 21 3.55 -0.15 -11.45
CA TYR A 21 2.64 -1.24 -11.13
C TYR A 21 1.68 -0.85 -9.99
N LEU A 22 0.39 -1.11 -10.19
CA LEU A 22 -0.61 -1.05 -9.12
C LEU A 22 -0.85 -2.47 -8.61
N GLY A 23 -0.44 -2.72 -7.37
CA GLY A 23 -0.53 -4.01 -6.71
C GLY A 23 -1.97 -4.50 -6.52
N THR A 24 -2.11 -5.78 -6.17
CA THR A 24 -3.41 -6.44 -5.98
C THR A 24 -4.13 -5.97 -4.72
N TYR A 25 -3.40 -5.81 -3.60
CA TYR A 25 -3.93 -5.35 -2.31
C TYR A 25 -4.78 -4.07 -2.39
N PRO A 26 -4.28 -2.93 -2.88
CA PRO A 26 -5.07 -1.68 -2.89
C PRO A 26 -6.37 -1.82 -3.69
N ARG A 27 -6.35 -2.52 -4.83
CA ARG A 27 -7.54 -2.70 -5.66
C ARG A 27 -8.59 -3.59 -4.98
N TYR A 28 -8.18 -4.72 -4.42
CA TYR A 28 -9.12 -5.66 -3.81
C TYR A 28 -9.68 -5.11 -2.50
N ILE A 29 -8.86 -4.40 -1.72
CA ILE A 29 -9.32 -3.68 -0.53
C ILE A 29 -10.30 -2.58 -0.93
N TYR A 30 -10.02 -1.79 -1.97
CA TYR A 30 -10.96 -0.78 -2.46
C TYR A 30 -12.29 -1.40 -2.89
N GLY A 31 -12.24 -2.46 -3.69
CA GLY A 31 -13.45 -3.18 -4.11
C GLY A 31 -14.24 -3.76 -2.93
N TYR A 32 -13.54 -4.27 -1.91
CA TYR A 32 -14.16 -4.76 -0.69
C TYR A 32 -14.89 -3.65 0.06
N LEU A 33 -14.21 -2.52 0.31
CA LEU A 33 -14.78 -1.38 1.00
C LEU A 33 -16.00 -0.83 0.26
N LYS A 34 -15.91 -0.69 -1.06
CA LYS A 34 -17.02 -0.21 -1.89
C LYS A 34 -18.23 -1.14 -1.82
N LYS A 35 -18.01 -2.45 -1.84
CA LYS A 35 -19.08 -3.45 -1.77
C LYS A 35 -19.74 -3.51 -0.40
N GLN A 36 -18.95 -3.41 0.68
CA GLN A 36 -19.47 -3.50 2.05
C GLN A 36 -20.06 -2.17 2.55
N PHE A 37 -19.51 -1.04 2.09
CA PHE A 37 -19.85 0.29 2.58
C PHE A 37 -20.14 1.24 1.40
N PRO A 38 -21.21 0.98 0.61
CA PRO A 38 -21.47 1.68 -0.65
C PRO A 38 -21.75 3.18 -0.52
N ASN A 39 -22.12 3.65 0.68
CA ASN A 39 -22.38 5.07 0.95
C ASN A 39 -21.19 5.81 1.55
N GLU A 40 -20.10 5.11 1.86
CA GLU A 40 -18.94 5.68 2.52
C GLU A 40 -17.90 6.14 1.50
N LYS A 41 -17.17 7.20 1.83
CA LYS A 41 -16.12 7.75 0.95
C LYS A 41 -14.85 6.93 1.11
N ILE A 42 -14.22 6.58 -0.01
CA ILE A 42 -12.98 5.81 -0.05
C ILE A 42 -11.93 6.64 -0.78
N TYR A 43 -10.84 6.97 -0.10
CA TYR A 43 -9.71 7.67 -0.66
C TYR A 43 -8.51 6.74 -0.81
N TYR A 44 -7.74 6.93 -1.88
CA TYR A 44 -6.48 6.27 -2.12
C TYR A 44 -5.35 7.29 -2.05
N PHE A 45 -4.39 7.03 -1.17
CA PHE A 45 -3.17 7.79 -0.99
C PHE A 45 -1.97 6.86 -1.11
N THR A 46 -0.85 7.42 -1.54
CA THR A 46 0.45 6.71 -1.52
C THR A 46 1.33 7.23 -0.40
N ILE A 47 2.41 6.50 -0.08
CA ILE A 47 3.45 7.01 0.81
C ILE A 47 4.07 8.34 0.32
N ASP A 48 4.07 8.59 -0.99
CA ASP A 48 4.51 9.84 -1.60
C ASP A 48 3.64 11.02 -1.12
N ASP A 49 2.32 10.85 -1.08
CA ASP A 49 1.39 11.86 -0.56
C ASP A 49 1.63 12.15 0.93
N LEU A 50 1.80 11.10 1.74
CA LEU A 50 2.07 11.23 3.17
C LEU A 50 3.41 11.92 3.42
N ARG A 51 4.45 11.59 2.65
CA ARG A 51 5.76 12.25 2.73
C ARG A 51 5.67 13.71 2.32
N LEU A 52 4.97 14.02 1.22
CA LEU A 52 4.75 15.39 0.79
C LEU A 52 4.10 16.21 1.91
N TRP A 53 3.09 15.65 2.59
CA TRP A 53 2.48 16.31 3.73
C TRP A 53 3.42 16.46 4.93
N LYS A 54 3.84 15.33 5.52
CA LYS A 54 4.49 15.29 6.83
C LYS A 54 5.96 15.71 6.80
N LYS A 55 6.66 15.54 5.68
CA LYS A 55 8.09 15.88 5.53
C LYS A 55 8.31 17.18 4.76
N TRP A 56 7.47 17.49 3.79
CA TRP A 56 7.63 18.65 2.92
C TRP A 56 6.60 19.76 3.14
N GLY A 57 5.63 19.57 4.04
CA GLY A 57 4.63 20.59 4.35
C GLY A 57 3.77 20.97 3.13
N MET A 58 3.42 20.00 2.28
CA MET A 58 2.70 20.16 1.02
C MET A 58 3.43 20.89 -0.11
N LYS A 59 4.73 21.16 0.04
CA LYS A 59 5.54 21.79 -1.01
C LYS A 59 6.28 20.71 -1.80
N ASP A 60 5.95 20.55 -3.08
CA ASP A 60 6.57 19.51 -3.90
C ASP A 60 8.02 19.92 -4.27
N PRO A 61 9.06 19.19 -3.82
CA PRO A 61 10.44 19.49 -4.18
C PRO A 61 10.77 19.23 -5.65
N ASN A 62 9.89 18.55 -6.38
CA ASN A 62 9.99 18.37 -7.83
C ASN A 62 9.36 19.53 -8.61
N GLU A 63 8.63 20.42 -7.93
CA GLU A 63 8.03 21.59 -8.57
C GLU A 63 9.14 22.50 -9.12
N ASN A 64 9.06 22.84 -10.41
CA ASN A 64 10.05 23.65 -11.12
C ASN A 64 11.49 23.09 -11.08
N LEU A 65 11.66 21.78 -10.89
CA LEU A 65 12.97 21.14 -10.84
C LEU A 65 13.71 21.30 -12.19
N PRO A 66 14.94 21.88 -12.21
CA PRO A 66 15.70 22.00 -13.45
C PRO A 66 16.02 20.64 -14.05
N LYS A 67 16.04 20.53 -15.39
CA LYS A 67 16.35 19.27 -16.10
C LYS A 67 17.71 18.65 -15.75
N SER A 68 18.64 19.43 -15.19
CA SER A 68 19.95 18.96 -14.73
C SER A 68 19.93 18.29 -13.37
N LYS A 69 18.83 18.39 -12.62
CA LYS A 69 18.66 17.82 -11.29
C LYS A 69 17.88 16.51 -11.37
N THR A 70 18.23 15.58 -10.48
CA THR A 70 17.54 14.29 -10.35
C THR A 70 16.21 14.47 -9.63
N THR A 71 15.15 13.90 -10.19
CA THR A 71 13.82 13.85 -9.57
C THR A 71 13.87 13.18 -8.20
N ASN A 72 13.18 13.76 -7.22
CA ASN A 72 12.97 13.15 -5.93
C ASN A 72 11.84 12.11 -6.01
N ILE A 73 12.22 10.85 -6.18
CA ILE A 73 11.31 9.70 -6.30
C ILE A 73 10.54 9.36 -5.01
N THR A 74 10.81 10.04 -3.89
CA THR A 74 10.07 9.81 -2.63
C THR A 74 8.72 10.52 -2.58
N VAL A 75 8.48 11.46 -3.51
CA VAL A 75 7.27 12.28 -3.62
C VAL A 75 6.89 12.48 -5.10
N TYR A 76 7.12 11.47 -5.93
CA TYR A 76 6.96 11.55 -7.39
C TYR A 76 5.57 11.08 -7.86
N ASN A 77 4.97 10.10 -7.18
CA ASN A 77 3.74 9.43 -7.60
C ASN A 77 2.53 9.94 -6.80
N LEU A 78 2.33 11.25 -6.80
CA LEU A 78 1.23 11.89 -6.07
C LEU A 78 -0.13 11.46 -6.62
N THR A 79 -1.10 11.22 -5.74
CA THR A 79 -2.48 10.85 -6.12
C THR A 79 -3.31 12.08 -6.45
N LYS A 80 -4.46 11.89 -7.12
CA LYS A 80 -5.36 12.98 -7.51
C LYS A 80 -5.85 13.81 -6.31
N HIS A 81 -5.97 13.19 -5.14
CA HIS A 81 -6.52 13.81 -3.94
C HIS A 81 -5.45 14.15 -2.89
N HIS A 82 -4.17 14.10 -3.23
CA HIS A 82 -3.05 14.30 -2.29
C HIS A 82 -3.18 15.56 -1.42
N GLN A 83 -3.73 16.66 -1.95
CA GLN A 83 -3.96 17.91 -1.21
C GLN A 83 -4.93 17.76 -0.03
N LYS A 84 -5.83 16.77 -0.06
CA LYS A 84 -6.84 16.51 0.97
C LYS A 84 -6.38 15.53 2.05
N ILE A 85 -5.20 14.91 1.91
CA ILE A 85 -4.73 13.88 2.84
C ILE A 85 -4.69 14.38 4.30
N ALA A 86 -4.31 15.65 4.50
CA ALA A 86 -4.25 16.25 5.82
C ALA A 86 -5.64 16.33 6.48
N GLU A 87 -6.63 16.84 5.73
CA GLU A 87 -8.03 16.94 6.17
C GLU A 87 -8.60 15.55 6.49
N ILE A 88 -8.44 14.60 5.56
CA ILE A 88 -9.06 13.27 5.65
C ILE A 88 -8.45 12.45 6.79
N LEU A 89 -7.12 12.46 6.93
CA LEU A 89 -6.45 11.64 7.94
C LEU A 89 -6.48 12.27 9.34
N SER A 90 -6.79 13.57 9.45
CA SER A 90 -7.04 14.25 10.73
C SER A 90 -8.48 14.11 11.24
N ASP A 91 -9.40 13.54 10.45
CA ASP A 91 -10.76 13.23 10.87
C ASP A 91 -10.77 11.94 11.72
N GLU A 92 -11.30 12.02 12.95
CA GLU A 92 -11.41 10.89 13.88
C GLU A 92 -12.33 9.77 13.36
N THR A 93 -13.25 10.11 12.45
CA THR A 93 -14.16 9.16 11.80
C THR A 93 -13.50 8.42 10.63
N THR A 94 -12.24 8.69 10.34
CA THR A 94 -11.49 7.97 9.30
C THR A 94 -10.92 6.65 9.83
N GLU A 95 -11.03 5.58 9.04
CA GLU A 95 -10.21 4.36 9.19
C GLU A 95 -9.14 4.36 8.08
N ILE A 96 -7.87 4.50 8.46
CA ILE A 96 -6.73 4.38 7.54
C ILE A 96 -6.28 2.91 7.45
N ILE A 97 -6.26 2.36 6.24
CA ILE A 97 -5.79 1.02 5.93
C ILE A 97 -4.41 1.15 5.28
N VAL A 98 -3.38 0.87 6.07
CA VAL A 98 -1.97 0.97 5.68
C VAL A 98 -1.52 -0.36 5.09
N ILE A 99 -1.18 -0.34 3.81
CA ILE A 99 -0.65 -1.49 3.08
C ILE A 99 0.87 -1.39 3.10
N LEU A 100 1.53 -2.33 3.78
CA LEU A 100 2.99 -2.39 3.90
C LEU A 100 3.50 -3.80 3.65
N GLY A 101 4.71 -3.90 3.10
CA GLY A 101 5.41 -5.17 2.93
C GLY A 101 6.34 -5.14 1.73
N VAL A 102 7.61 -4.86 2.00
CA VAL A 102 8.69 -4.86 1.01
C VAL A 102 9.64 -5.96 1.43
N HIS A 103 9.76 -6.99 0.63
CA HIS A 103 10.55 -8.18 0.96
C HIS A 103 11.74 -8.37 0.04
N VAL A 104 11.78 -7.69 -1.10
CA VAL A 104 12.90 -7.77 -2.03
C VAL A 104 13.76 -6.51 -1.89
N PRO A 105 15.06 -6.63 -1.62
CA PRO A 105 15.96 -5.49 -1.66
C PRO A 105 16.12 -5.01 -3.11
N GLY A 106 15.50 -3.88 -3.45
CA GLY A 106 15.46 -3.35 -4.82
C GLY A 106 15.78 -1.86 -4.90
N LYS A 107 16.33 -1.44 -6.05
CA LYS A 107 16.32 -0.04 -6.48
C LYS A 107 15.12 0.15 -7.41
N TYR A 108 14.16 0.95 -7.02
CA TYR A 108 12.99 1.26 -7.84
C TYR A 108 13.23 2.56 -8.61
N LEU A 109 12.79 2.58 -9.86
CA LEU A 109 13.13 3.68 -10.79
C LEU A 109 12.36 4.97 -10.48
N SER A 110 11.11 4.85 -10.04
CA SER A 110 10.21 6.01 -9.89
C SER A 110 9.57 6.13 -8.51
N ALA A 111 9.88 5.26 -7.56
CA ALA A 111 9.23 5.27 -6.25
C ALA A 111 10.18 4.80 -5.15
N MET A 112 9.84 5.06 -3.90
CA MET A 112 10.52 4.48 -2.75
C MET A 112 9.46 3.89 -1.81
N PRO A 113 9.36 2.57 -1.66
CA PRO A 113 8.44 1.96 -0.71
C PRO A 113 8.59 2.51 0.71
N GLY A 114 7.49 2.56 1.43
CA GLY A 114 7.47 2.91 2.84
C GLY A 114 7.89 1.72 3.70
N THR A 115 8.55 2.00 4.82
CA THR A 115 8.84 1.00 5.85
C THR A 115 7.98 1.23 7.08
N LEU A 116 7.82 0.22 7.94
CA LEU A 116 7.05 0.40 9.17
C LEU A 116 7.72 1.45 10.07
N LYS A 117 9.06 1.46 10.13
CA LYS A 117 9.84 2.48 10.86
C LYS A 117 9.61 3.90 10.36
N GLU A 118 9.39 4.07 9.06
CA GLU A 118 9.09 5.38 8.49
C GLU A 118 7.63 5.77 8.75
N VAL A 119 6.68 4.87 8.45
CA VAL A 119 5.25 5.21 8.46
C VAL A 119 4.72 5.41 9.88
N THR A 120 5.12 4.56 10.83
CA THR A 120 4.62 4.60 12.22
C THR A 120 4.70 6.00 12.83
N PRO A 121 5.87 6.68 12.90
CA PRO A 121 5.94 8.01 13.48
C PRO A 121 5.22 9.10 12.66
N LEU A 122 4.99 8.90 11.36
CA LEU A 122 4.30 9.89 10.51
C LEU A 122 2.79 9.92 10.75
N ILE A 123 2.21 8.82 11.24
CA ILE A 123 0.77 8.69 11.45
C ILE A 123 0.38 8.53 12.92
N ALA A 124 1.32 8.30 13.83
CA ALA A 124 1.05 8.01 15.24
C ALA A 124 0.22 9.11 15.94
N ASP A 125 0.42 10.37 15.57
CA ASP A 125 -0.27 11.54 16.11
C ASP A 125 -1.69 11.75 15.57
N LEU A 126 -2.08 11.03 14.51
CA LEU A 126 -3.39 11.20 13.89
C LEU A 126 -4.50 10.61 14.77
N PRO A 127 -5.69 11.21 14.83
CA PRO A 127 -6.79 10.71 15.68
C PRO A 127 -7.51 9.50 15.07
N CYS A 128 -7.39 9.29 13.76
CA CYS A 128 -8.07 8.25 13.00
C CYS A 128 -7.63 6.83 13.42
N LYS A 129 -8.51 5.85 13.20
CA LYS A 129 -8.21 4.43 13.44
C LYS A 129 -7.22 3.91 12.40
N LYS A 130 -6.17 3.20 12.82
CA LYS A 130 -5.10 2.70 11.94
C LYS A 130 -5.10 1.19 11.85
N VAL A 131 -5.25 0.67 10.63
CA VAL A 131 -5.26 -0.75 10.32
C VAL A 131 -4.06 -1.09 9.46
N LEU A 132 -3.19 -1.98 9.93
CA LEU A 132 -2.06 -2.51 9.16
C LEU A 132 -2.46 -3.79 8.42
N THR A 133 -2.11 -3.86 7.13
CA THR A 133 -2.27 -5.03 6.26
C THR A 133 -1.09 -5.15 5.30
N GLY A 134 -1.20 -6.07 4.34
CA GLY A 134 -0.17 -6.40 3.36
C GLY A 134 0.77 -7.48 3.88
N PRO A 135 1.86 -7.76 3.15
CA PRO A 135 2.82 -8.77 3.55
C PRO A 135 3.43 -8.54 4.95
N ALA A 136 3.48 -7.29 5.42
CA ALA A 136 4.05 -6.93 6.73
C ALA A 136 3.38 -7.62 7.94
N ILE A 137 2.09 -7.97 7.87
CA ILE A 137 1.40 -8.64 8.99
C ILE A 137 1.80 -10.12 9.14
N PHE A 138 2.37 -10.72 8.10
CA PHE A 138 2.85 -12.11 8.09
C PHE A 138 4.35 -12.20 8.43
N GLY A 139 5.01 -11.05 8.60
CA GLY A 139 6.43 -10.92 8.89
C GLY A 139 7.22 -10.38 7.70
N THR A 140 8.08 -9.39 7.95
CA THR A 140 8.97 -8.83 6.93
C THR A 140 10.29 -9.61 6.88
N GLN A 141 10.68 -10.13 5.72
CA GLN A 141 12.02 -10.67 5.50
C GLN A 141 12.73 -9.83 4.43
N LEU A 142 13.28 -8.68 4.82
CA LEU A 142 14.04 -7.82 3.90
C LEU A 142 15.40 -8.43 3.52
N PHE A 143 16.00 -9.22 4.42
CA PHE A 143 17.27 -9.91 4.22
C PHE A 143 17.31 -11.19 5.06
N GLY A 144 17.82 -12.28 4.50
CA GLY A 144 17.98 -13.55 5.20
C GLY A 144 18.63 -13.35 6.58
N GLY A 145 17.82 -13.55 7.64
CA GLY A 145 18.28 -13.63 9.03
C GLY A 145 18.33 -12.33 9.85
N GLN A 146 18.10 -11.14 9.30
CA GLN A 146 18.09 -9.90 10.10
C GLN A 146 17.05 -8.88 9.62
N PHE A 147 16.05 -8.64 10.47
CA PHE A 147 15.09 -7.52 10.54
C PHE A 147 13.64 -8.00 10.68
N THR A 148 13.22 -8.20 11.92
CA THR A 148 11.79 -8.19 12.27
C THR A 148 11.44 -6.75 12.66
N GLU A 149 10.89 -5.97 11.73
CA GLU A 149 10.20 -4.74 12.15
C GLU A 149 9.03 -5.18 13.04
N ARG A 150 9.12 -4.88 14.33
CA ARG A 150 8.06 -5.21 15.27
C ARG A 150 6.89 -4.28 15.04
N ILE A 151 5.73 -4.87 14.78
CA ILE A 151 4.47 -4.12 14.68
C ILE A 151 4.18 -3.49 16.04
N ASP A 152 4.09 -2.16 16.06
CA ASP A 152 3.64 -1.43 17.24
C ASP A 152 2.12 -1.58 17.36
N LYS A 153 1.70 -2.51 18.21
CA LYS A 153 0.28 -2.80 18.49
C LYS A 153 -0.43 -1.67 19.23
N THR A 154 0.30 -0.67 19.76
CA THR A 154 -0.32 0.52 20.35
C THR A 154 -0.79 1.49 19.27
N VAL A 155 -0.17 1.45 18.09
CA VAL A 155 -0.51 2.29 16.94
C VAL A 155 -1.47 1.58 15.99
N PHE A 156 -1.27 0.28 15.73
CA PHE A 156 -1.99 -0.45 14.70
C PHE A 156 -2.88 -1.59 15.23
N GLU A 157 -4.11 -1.65 14.71
CA GLU A 157 -4.87 -2.91 14.60
C GLU A 157 -4.37 -3.66 13.35
N THR A 158 -4.13 -4.97 13.42
CA THR A 158 -3.76 -5.76 12.23
C THR A 158 -4.97 -6.45 11.63
N ARG A 159 -5.16 -6.35 10.32
CA ARG A 159 -6.26 -7.02 9.59
C ARG A 159 -5.73 -7.73 8.35
N ALA A 160 -6.01 -9.03 8.25
CA ALA A 160 -5.67 -9.83 7.07
C ALA A 160 -6.81 -9.81 6.06
N TYR A 161 -6.57 -9.23 4.88
CA TYR A 161 -7.50 -9.27 3.75
C TYR A 161 -7.18 -10.46 2.84
N ASN A 162 -7.60 -11.67 3.24
CA ASN A 162 -7.34 -12.90 2.49
C ASN A 162 -8.58 -13.35 1.69
N PHE A 163 -8.85 -12.65 0.59
CA PHE A 163 -9.98 -12.97 -0.29
C PHE A 163 -9.71 -14.24 -1.12
N ASN A 164 -10.71 -15.10 -1.26
CA ASN A 164 -10.63 -16.23 -2.19
C ASN A 164 -10.84 -15.76 -3.65
N PHE A 165 -10.58 -16.64 -4.64
CA PHE A 165 -10.69 -16.25 -6.05
C PHE A 165 -12.11 -15.88 -6.51
N ALA A 166 -13.15 -16.45 -5.89
CA ALA A 166 -14.53 -16.07 -6.19
C ALA A 166 -14.85 -14.66 -5.69
N GLU A 167 -14.36 -14.30 -4.49
CA GLU A 167 -14.43 -12.93 -3.99
C GLU A 167 -13.64 -11.98 -4.89
N ILE A 168 -12.38 -12.32 -5.20
CA ILE A 168 -11.50 -11.52 -6.07
C ILE A 168 -12.15 -11.23 -7.42
N ALA A 169 -12.86 -12.20 -8.03
CA ALA A 169 -13.56 -11.97 -9.29
C ALA A 169 -14.53 -10.78 -9.20
N SER A 170 -15.33 -10.70 -8.13
CA SER A 170 -16.23 -9.57 -7.89
C SER A 170 -15.48 -8.31 -7.45
N LEU A 171 -14.55 -8.41 -6.49
CA LEU A 171 -13.83 -7.27 -5.94
C LEU A 171 -12.92 -6.59 -6.95
N SER A 172 -12.37 -7.34 -7.92
CA SER A 172 -11.52 -6.79 -8.97
C SER A 172 -12.27 -5.85 -9.91
N LEU A 173 -13.57 -6.07 -10.13
CA LEU A 173 -14.44 -5.19 -10.90
C LEU A 173 -14.81 -3.94 -10.09
N GLU A 174 -15.23 -4.11 -8.84
CA GLU A 174 -15.58 -2.98 -7.97
C GLU A 174 -14.38 -2.07 -7.68
N GLY A 175 -13.20 -2.68 -7.55
CA GLY A 175 -11.94 -2.01 -7.32
C GLY A 175 -11.40 -1.23 -8.53
N THR A 176 -12.06 -1.27 -9.70
CA THR A 176 -11.59 -0.53 -10.89
C THR A 176 -11.59 0.97 -10.67
N GLU A 177 -12.52 1.52 -9.87
CA GLU A 177 -12.66 2.95 -9.64
C GLU A 177 -11.44 3.60 -8.94
N ILE A 178 -10.63 2.82 -8.22
CA ILE A 178 -9.37 3.30 -7.62
C ILE A 178 -8.45 3.96 -8.66
N VAL A 179 -8.50 3.51 -9.92
CA VAL A 179 -7.65 4.02 -11.01
C VAL A 179 -7.96 5.48 -11.35
N GLU A 180 -9.16 5.96 -11.02
CA GLU A 180 -9.57 7.35 -11.21
C GLU A 180 -8.88 8.30 -10.23
N GLN A 181 -8.38 7.77 -9.11
CA GLN A 181 -7.61 8.51 -8.10
C GLN A 181 -6.10 8.53 -8.42
N ILE A 182 -5.67 7.82 -9.47
CA ILE A 182 -4.26 7.64 -9.85
C ILE A 182 -3.97 8.37 -11.18
N PRO A 183 -3.30 9.54 -11.14
CA PRO A 183 -3.08 10.35 -12.34
C PRO A 183 -1.93 9.86 -13.22
N TRP A 184 -0.99 9.09 -12.68
CA TRP A 184 0.19 8.59 -13.39
C TRP A 184 -0.12 7.31 -14.21
N MET A 185 0.84 6.91 -15.05
CA MET A 185 0.73 5.69 -15.87
C MET A 185 0.80 4.44 -14.98
N LYS A 186 -0.19 3.57 -15.08
CA LYS A 186 -0.35 2.38 -14.24
C LYS A 186 -0.43 1.10 -15.07
N MET A 187 0.30 0.08 -14.63
CA MET A 187 0.17 -1.30 -15.07
C MET A 187 -0.53 -2.07 -13.96
N LEU A 188 -1.70 -2.64 -14.27
CA LEU A 188 -2.50 -3.32 -13.28
C LEU A 188 -2.03 -4.77 -13.11
N GLU A 189 -1.60 -5.13 -11.91
CA GLU A 189 -1.26 -6.53 -11.63
C GLU A 189 -2.52 -7.39 -11.57
N ILE A 190 -2.42 -8.64 -12.01
CA ILE A 190 -3.52 -9.61 -11.94
C ILE A 190 -3.04 -10.82 -11.18
N GLU A 191 -3.78 -11.19 -10.14
CA GLU A 191 -3.48 -12.38 -9.37
C GLU A 191 -4.03 -13.62 -10.11
N THR A 192 -3.11 -14.45 -10.60
CA THR A 192 -3.41 -15.72 -11.30
C THR A 192 -3.21 -16.94 -10.39
N GLY A 193 -2.51 -16.76 -9.28
CA GLY A 193 -2.25 -17.79 -8.28
C GLY A 193 -1.86 -17.17 -6.94
N LYS A 194 -1.97 -17.97 -5.87
CA LYS A 194 -1.59 -17.62 -4.50
C LYS A 194 -0.78 -18.75 -3.88
N GLY A 195 0.13 -18.41 -2.98
CA GLY A 195 0.87 -19.39 -2.19
C GLY A 195 2.01 -20.04 -2.95
N CYS A 196 2.89 -20.72 -2.20
CA CYS A 196 4.09 -21.35 -2.76
C CYS A 196 4.38 -22.68 -2.03
N ASN A 197 4.61 -23.75 -2.78
CA ASN A 197 5.00 -25.07 -2.24
C ASN A 197 6.52 -25.25 -2.12
N VAL A 198 7.32 -24.32 -2.63
CA VAL A 198 8.78 -24.37 -2.56
C VAL A 198 9.26 -23.87 -1.21
N GLY A 199 8.89 -22.63 -0.84
CA GLY A 199 9.19 -22.04 0.47
C GLY A 199 10.66 -21.96 0.87
N LYS A 200 11.59 -22.05 -0.09
CA LYS A 200 13.05 -21.99 0.16
C LYS A 200 13.65 -20.60 -0.02
N CYS A 201 12.89 -19.63 -0.54
CA CYS A 201 13.38 -18.28 -0.76
C CYS A 201 13.51 -17.55 0.57
N SER A 202 14.63 -16.87 0.79
CA SER A 202 14.98 -16.19 2.05
C SER A 202 14.15 -14.96 2.39
N PHE A 203 13.27 -14.54 1.47
CA PHE A 203 12.45 -13.32 1.54
C PHE A 203 10.96 -13.60 1.27
N CYS A 204 10.58 -14.84 0.98
CA CYS A 204 9.24 -15.14 0.48
C CYS A 204 8.27 -15.43 1.62
N THR A 205 7.16 -14.69 1.66
CA THR A 205 6.07 -14.89 2.62
C THR A 205 4.90 -15.68 2.04
N GLU A 206 4.90 -15.99 0.74
CA GLU A 206 3.83 -16.73 0.07
C GLU A 206 3.44 -18.05 0.75
N PRO A 207 4.38 -18.92 1.20
CA PRO A 207 4.01 -20.15 1.91
C PRO A 207 3.28 -19.92 3.24
N LEU A 208 3.49 -18.74 3.86
CA LEU A 208 2.86 -18.38 5.13
C LEU A 208 1.47 -17.79 4.94
N LYS A 209 1.24 -17.12 3.79
CA LYS A 209 -0.03 -16.44 3.48
C LYS A 209 -1.12 -17.39 3.02
N SER A 210 -0.78 -18.35 2.16
CA SER A 210 -1.77 -19.24 1.53
C SER A 210 -1.14 -20.57 1.10
N LYS A 211 -1.98 -21.61 1.06
CA LYS A 211 -1.68 -22.81 0.26
C LYS A 211 -1.65 -22.45 -1.22
N VAL A 212 -0.97 -23.28 -2.02
CA VAL A 212 -0.96 -23.12 -3.49
C VAL A 212 -2.38 -23.22 -4.02
N LEU A 213 -2.83 -22.16 -4.66
CA LEU A 213 -4.13 -22.04 -5.30
C LEU A 213 -3.95 -21.32 -6.63
N TYR A 214 -4.70 -21.75 -7.65
CA TYR A 214 -4.72 -21.09 -8.95
C TYR A 214 -6.11 -20.56 -9.22
N ARG A 215 -6.16 -19.48 -10.00
CA ARG A 215 -7.40 -18.94 -10.51
C ARG A 215 -7.92 -19.88 -11.62
N ASN A 216 -9.05 -20.55 -11.34
CA ASN A 216 -9.74 -21.41 -12.30
C ASN A 216 -10.60 -20.60 -13.27
#